data_AF-K1S7D6-F1
#
_entry.id   AF-K1S7D6-F1
#
_cell.length_a   1.000
_cell.length_b   1.000
_cell.length_c   1.000
_cell.angle_alpha   90.00
_cell.angle_beta   90.00
_cell.angle_gamma   90.00
#
_symmetry.space_group_name_H-M   'P 1'
#
loop_
_entity.id
_entity.type
_entity.pdbx_description
1 polymer ?
#
loop_
_entity_poly.entity_id
_entity_poly.type
_entity_poly.pdbx_seq_one_letter_code
_entity_poly.pdbx_strand_id
1 'polypeptide(L)' 'MNEKELIGKVHSSVYHQCQRRGYATPVDMLMDIGVLPKQKYEDWRFGKVDYLERVCTVNLRKLS' A
#
# COMPACT_ATOMS: atom_id res chain seq x y z
N MET A 1 0.80 12.09 -7.65
CA MET A 1 -0.40 11.27 -7.85
C MET A 1 -1.61 12.08 -7.44
N ASN A 2 -2.52 12.31 -8.38
CA ASN A 2 -3.84 12.90 -8.11
C ASN A 2 -4.82 11.82 -7.63
N GLU A 3 -6.02 12.23 -7.22
CA GLU A 3 -7.03 11.33 -6.65
C GLU A 3 -7.52 10.28 -7.66
N LYS A 4 -7.77 10.69 -8.91
CA LYS A 4 -8.23 9.79 -9.98
C LYS A 4 -7.21 8.70 -10.30
N GLU A 5 -5.93 9.06 -10.37
CA GLU A 5 -4.81 8.13 -10.55
C GLU A 5 -4.71 7.16 -9.38
N LEU A 6 -4.87 7.64 -8.14
CA LEU A 6 -4.82 6.80 -6.95
C LEU A 6 -5.94 5.76 -6.96
N ILE A 7 -7.19 6.18 -7.20
CA ILE A 7 -8.36 5.29 -7.28
C ILE A 7 -8.11 4.20 -8.34
N GLY A 8 -7.63 4.59 -9.53
CA GLY A 8 -7.32 3.65 -10.61
C GLY A 8 -6.27 2.60 -10.21
N LYS A 9 -5.19 3.03 -9.53
CA LYS A 9 -4.15 2.12 -9.06
C LYS A 9 -4.63 1.19 -7.94
N VAL A 10 -5.42 1.69 -7.00
CA VAL A 10 -6.03 0.87 -5.93
C VAL A 10 -6.91 -0.22 -6.53
N HIS A 11 -7.81 0.15 -7.45
CA HIS A 11 -8.70 -0.80 -8.12
C HIS A 11 -7.92 -1.87 -8.89
N SER A 12 -6.91 -1.45 -9.66
CA SER A 12 -6.06 -2.38 -10.41
C SER A 12 -5.31 -3.34 -9.49
N SER A 13 -4.67 -2.85 -8.43
CA SER A 13 -3.94 -3.70 -7.48
C SER A 13 -4.86 -4.73 -6.80
N VAL A 14 -6.00 -4.27 -6.25
CA VAL A 14 -6.97 -5.18 -5.61
C VAL A 14 -7.48 -6.23 -6.59
N TYR A 15 -7.83 -5.82 -7.81
CA TYR A 15 -8.27 -6.75 -8.86
C TYR A 15 -7.20 -7.80 -9.18
N HIS A 16 -5.96 -7.38 -9.42
CA HIS A 16 -4.86 -8.29 -9.75
C HIS A 16 -4.52 -9.26 -8.61
N GLN A 17 -4.58 -8.79 -7.35
CA GLN A 17 -4.37 -9.67 -6.20
C GLN A 17 -5.49 -10.70 -6.07
N CYS A 18 -6.76 -10.28 -6.15
CA CYS A 18 -7.89 -11.19 -6.10
C CYS A 18 -7.84 -12.23 -7.24
N GLN A 19 -7.52 -11.81 -8.47
CA GLN A 19 -7.37 -12.72 -9.61
C GLN A 19 -6.25 -13.75 -9.42
N ARG A 20 -5.11 -13.34 -8.85
CA ARG A 20 -3.93 -14.22 -8.73
C ARG A 20 -3.99 -15.19 -7.56
N ARG A 21 -4.56 -14.80 -6.42
CA ARG A 21 -4.51 -15.60 -5.16
C ARG A 21 -5.84 -15.71 -4.42
N GLY A 22 -6.91 -15.11 -4.93
CA GLY A 22 -8.25 -15.16 -4.32
C GLY A 22 -8.52 -14.13 -3.22
N TYR A 23 -7.54 -13.29 -2.87
CA TYR A 23 -7.69 -12.24 -1.86
C TYR A 23 -6.75 -11.06 -2.10
N ALA A 24 -7.11 -9.90 -1.56
CA ALA A 24 -6.26 -8.71 -1.53
C ALA A 24 -5.91 -8.34 -0.08
N THR A 25 -4.71 -7.80 0.14
CA THR A 25 -4.32 -7.25 1.44
C THR A 25 -3.98 -5.77 1.29
N PRO A 26 -4.33 -4.92 2.28
CA PRO A 26 -3.98 -3.50 2.22
C PRO A 26 -2.48 -3.25 2.08
N VAL A 27 -1.64 -4.04 2.76
CA VAL A 27 -0.19 -3.87 2.73
C VAL A 27 0.39 -4.16 1.34
N ASP A 28 -0.03 -5.26 0.71
CA ASP A 28 0.40 -5.57 -0.65
C ASP A 28 -0.09 -4.50 -1.63
N MET A 29 -1.31 -4.00 -1.45
CA MET A 29 -1.84 -2.91 -2.27
C MET A 29 -1.01 -1.63 -2.11
N LEU A 30 -0.68 -1.23 -0.88
CA LEU A 30 0.16 -0.07 -0.62
C LEU A 30 1.56 -0.22 -1.22
N MET A 31 2.11 -1.43 -1.24
CA MET A 31 3.37 -1.74 -1.93
C MET A 31 3.23 -1.65 -3.47
N ASP A 32 2.18 -2.26 -4.05
CA ASP A 32 1.92 -2.26 -5.50
C ASP A 32 1.76 -0.83 -6.05
N ILE A 33 1.10 0.06 -5.31
CA ILE A 33 0.89 1.46 -5.74
C ILE A 33 2.07 2.38 -5.40
N GLY A 34 3.11 1.86 -4.74
CA GLY A 34 4.33 2.57 -4.38
C GLY A 34 4.23 3.49 -3.15
N VAL A 35 3.12 3.41 -2.40
CA VAL A 35 2.93 4.17 -1.16
C VAL A 35 3.77 3.62 -0.02
N LEU A 36 3.99 2.29 -0.02
CA LEU A 36 4.81 1.62 0.97
C LEU A 36 6.02 0.95 0.29
N PRO A 37 7.23 1.55 0.37
CA PRO A 37 8.43 0.92 -0.16
C PRO A 37 8.71 -0.41 0.56
N LYS A 38 9.16 -1.44 -0.17
CA LYS A 38 9.40 -2.79 0.39
C LYS A 38 10.34 -2.78 1.61
N GLN A 39 11.44 -2.04 1.53
CA GLN A 39 12.39 -1.91 2.66
C GLN A 39 11.72 -1.33 3.91
N LYS A 40 10.82 -0.38 3.71
CA LYS A 40 10.10 0.34 4.76
C LYS A 40 8.98 -0.52 5.36
N TYR A 41 8.32 -1.33 4.54
CA TYR A 41 7.46 -2.42 5.01
C TYR A 41 8.24 -3.39 5.90
N GLU A 42 9.44 -3.83 5.50
CA GLU A 42 10.27 -4.74 6.30
C GLU A 42 10.68 -4.13 7.63
N ASP A 43 11.09 -2.86 7.65
CA ASP A 43 11.42 -2.16 8.90
C ASP A 43 10.23 -2.14 9.87
N TRP A 44 9.01 -1.88 9.40
CA TRP A 44 7.80 -1.99 10.22
C TRP A 44 7.51 -3.45 10.62
N ARG A 45 7.55 -4.38 9.66
CA ARG A 45 7.22 -5.80 9.83
C ARG A 45 8.15 -6.52 10.82
N PHE A 46 9.39 -6.04 10.96
CA PHE A 46 10.38 -6.52 11.91
C PHE A 46 10.46 -5.68 13.19
N GLY A 47 9.54 -4.73 13.40
CA GLY A 47 9.41 -3.98 14.65
C GLY A 47 10.44 -2.88 14.85
N LYS A 48 11.12 -2.42 13.79
CA LYS A 48 12.02 -1.25 13.84
C LYS A 48 11.25 0.07 13.78
N VAL A 49 10.00 0.03 13.32
CA VAL A 49 9.08 1.17 13.30
C VAL A 49 7.75 0.76 13.90
N ASP A 50 7.26 1.55 14.84
CA ASP A 50 6.11 1.18 15.68
C ASP A 50 4.75 1.16 14.94
N TYR A 51 4.64 1.89 13.83
CA TYR A 51 3.38 2.07 13.10
C TYR A 51 3.60 2.06 11.59
N LEU A 52 2.68 1.43 10.86
CA LEU A 52 2.74 1.31 9.39
C LEU A 52 2.64 2.68 8.72
N GLU A 53 1.86 3.57 9.29
CA GLU A 53 1.60 4.92 8.80
C GLU A 53 2.88 5.76 8.74
N ARG A 54 3.86 5.50 9.62
CA ARG A 54 5.16 6.20 9.64
C ARG A 54 6.05 5.84 8.46
N VAL A 55 5.78 4.72 7.80
CA VAL A 55 6.56 4.19 6.68
C VAL A 55 5.88 4.36 5.33
N CYS A 56 4.67 4.91 5.31
CA CYS A 56 3.97 5.36 4.10
C CYS A 56 4.56 6.67 3.57
N THR A 57 4.70 6.79 2.25
CA THR A 57 5.37 7.94 1.59
C THR A 57 4.41 9.07 1.19
N VAL A 58 3.12 8.92 1.46
CA VAL A 58 2.09 9.93 1.17
C VAL A 58 1.40 10.37 2.45
N ASN A 59 0.82 11.57 2.42
CA ASN A 59 -0.03 12.03 3.51
C ASN A 59 -1.23 11.06 3.68
N LEU A 60 -1.47 10.61 4.91
CA LEU A 60 -2.56 9.67 5.23
C LEU A 60 -3.94 10.18 4.84
N ARG A 61 -4.15 11.50 4.78
CA ARG A 61 -5.39 12.10 4.25
C ARG A 61 -5.66 11.73 2.79
N LYS A 62 -4.64 11.32 2.04
CA LYS A 62 -4.81 10.80 0.68
C LYS A 62 -5.23 9.33 0.67
N LEU A 63 -5.14 8.64 1.80
CA LEU A 63 -5.47 7.21 1.98
C LEU A 63 -6.76 7.00 2.78
N SER A 64 -7.31 8.05 3.40
CA SER A 64 -8.53 8.06 4.21
C SER A 64 -9.79 8.27 3.39
#